data_AF-A0AA42MBX8-F1
#
_entry.id   AF-A0AA42MBX8-F1
#
_cell.length_a   1.000
_cell.length_b   1.000
_cell.length_c   1.000
_cell.angle_alpha   90.00
_cell.angle_beta   90.00
_cell.angle_gamma   90.00
#
_symmetry.space_group_name_H-M   'P 1'
#
loop_
_entity.id
_entity.type
_entity.pdbx_description
1 polymer ?
#
loop_
_entity_poly.entity_id
_entity_poly.type
_entity_poly.pdbx_seq_one_letter_code
_entity_poly.pdbx_strand_id
1 'polypeptide(L)'
;MFNPLKGNLGPDVAIPKALECKGMAFGKDGHLYTTYKIAILAGVNSDIAHILAYFSQYPDIDPGYNAAELWLDKYVPVGNDKKWIEYIFNKLHSLHGGDDSAIKNRKETLANLIQELYSQKEYWKAGIFIHALGDAYAHTKNKLNSDDEVAYGEGLGHGWDSFFGRDPDKIDRVIVREKYIAYIKHLYGLLRTQSANDSEFNDFCSKIDVSFCYSKTCPTFQVLSDEDEGKVDNFTNCMNKSMRNLMHKEIDDLLNKI
;
A
#
# COMPACT_ATOMS: atom_id res chain seq x y z
N MET A 1 -10.20 -12.74 17.66
CA MET A 1 -9.36 -11.66 18.23
C MET A 1 -10.28 -10.55 18.69
N PHE A 2 -9.98 -9.91 19.83
CA PHE A 2 -10.74 -8.76 20.31
C PHE A 2 -10.70 -7.67 19.24
N ASN A 3 -11.86 -7.27 18.72
CA ASN A 3 -11.98 -6.07 17.91
C ASN A 3 -11.89 -4.90 18.90
N PRO A 4 -10.75 -4.20 19.05
CA PRO A 4 -10.72 -3.00 19.89
C PRO A 4 -11.82 -2.08 19.39
N LEU A 5 -12.58 -1.48 20.32
CA LEU A 5 -13.69 -0.59 20.01
C LEU A 5 -13.24 0.42 18.93
N LYS A 6 -13.66 0.19 17.68
CA LYS A 6 -13.39 1.12 16.59
C LYS A 6 -14.15 2.41 16.86
N GLY A 7 -13.56 3.52 16.44
CA GLY A 7 -14.20 4.82 16.62
C GLY A 7 -15.44 4.99 15.75
N ASN A 8 -16.08 6.15 15.86
CA ASN A 8 -17.31 6.49 15.12
C ASN A 8 -17.12 7.64 14.13
N LEU A 9 -15.89 8.16 13.99
CA LEU A 9 -15.61 9.36 13.20
C LEU A 9 -15.23 9.00 11.76
N GLY A 10 -15.79 9.70 10.78
CA GLY A 10 -15.31 9.60 9.40
C GLY A 10 -13.88 10.15 9.25
N PRO A 11 -13.18 9.86 8.12
CA PRO A 11 -11.81 10.31 7.88
C PRO A 11 -11.57 11.79 8.16
N ASP A 12 -12.45 12.66 7.66
CA ASP A 12 -12.32 14.12 7.76
C ASP A 12 -12.32 14.66 9.20
N VAL A 13 -12.89 13.89 10.15
CA VAL A 13 -12.95 14.25 11.58
C VAL A 13 -11.91 13.47 12.40
N ALA A 14 -11.57 12.24 11.98
CA ALA A 14 -10.58 11.42 12.64
C ALA A 14 -9.14 11.94 12.41
N ILE A 15 -8.83 12.39 11.21
CA ILE A 15 -7.48 12.83 10.82
C ILE A 15 -6.97 13.98 11.69
N PRO A 16 -7.69 15.11 11.88
CA PRO A 16 -7.19 16.20 12.72
C PRO A 16 -6.91 15.74 14.15
N LYS A 17 -7.74 14.86 14.71
CA LYS A 17 -7.53 14.29 16.05
C LYS A 17 -6.31 13.37 16.11
N ALA A 18 -6.07 12.60 15.06
CA ALA A 18 -4.91 11.72 15.00
C ALA A 18 -3.58 12.47 14.90
N LEU A 19 -3.57 13.66 14.29
CA LEU A 19 -2.39 14.53 14.26
C LEU A 19 -2.05 15.11 15.64
N GLU A 20 -3.02 15.18 16.56
CA GLU A 20 -2.80 15.64 17.95
C GLU A 20 -2.26 14.53 18.87
N CYS A 21 -2.31 13.27 18.42
CA CYS A 21 -1.99 12.11 19.25
C CYS A 21 -0.48 11.92 19.48
N LYS A 22 -0.14 11.47 20.70
CA LYS A 22 1.22 11.07 21.13
C LYS A 22 1.20 9.59 21.57
N GLY A 23 2.04 8.70 21.03
CA GLY A 23 2.13 7.25 21.39
C GLY A 23 1.05 6.37 20.70
N MET A 24 1.20 5.11 20.21
CA MET A 24 2.14 3.95 20.37
C MET A 24 2.53 3.27 19.03
N ALA A 25 3.38 2.22 19.06
CA ALA A 25 3.91 1.39 17.96
C ALA A 25 2.91 0.45 17.17
N PHE A 26 3.21 0.11 15.91
CA PHE A 26 2.51 -0.76 14.93
C PHE A 26 3.57 -1.56 14.13
N GLY A 27 3.15 -2.53 13.32
CA GLY A 27 4.06 -3.51 12.70
C GLY A 27 4.76 -3.03 11.41
N LYS A 28 5.83 -3.75 11.04
CA LYS A 28 6.66 -3.54 9.84
C LYS A 28 5.98 -3.93 8.53
N ASP A 29 4.83 -3.34 8.22
CA ASP A 29 4.13 -3.61 6.96
C ASP A 29 4.67 -2.74 5.81
N GLY A 30 4.74 -3.35 4.62
CA GLY A 30 5.39 -2.78 3.45
C GLY A 30 4.73 -1.48 2.96
N HIS A 31 3.40 -1.40 2.93
CA HIS A 31 2.70 -0.22 2.40
C HIS A 31 2.83 0.99 3.34
N LEU A 32 2.61 0.80 4.64
CA LEU A 32 2.65 1.87 5.65
C LEU A 32 4.00 2.60 5.65
N TYR A 33 5.08 1.86 5.91
CA TYR A 33 6.41 2.47 6.12
C TYR A 33 7.05 2.94 4.81
N THR A 34 6.84 2.20 3.71
CA THR A 34 7.32 2.65 2.40
C THR A 34 6.65 3.95 2.01
N THR A 35 5.32 4.05 2.10
CA THR A 35 4.59 5.27 1.74
C THR A 35 5.05 6.46 2.58
N TYR A 36 5.20 6.28 3.90
CA TYR A 36 5.71 7.36 4.75
C TYR A 36 7.12 7.79 4.35
N LYS A 37 8.07 6.84 4.24
CA LYS A 37 9.47 7.16 3.91
C LYS A 37 9.57 7.87 2.56
N ILE A 38 8.87 7.38 1.54
CA ILE A 38 8.89 7.97 0.20
C ILE A 38 8.24 9.35 0.19
N ALA A 39 7.14 9.56 0.90
CA ALA A 39 6.52 10.88 1.02
C ALA A 39 7.47 11.90 1.68
N ILE A 40 8.13 11.52 2.79
CA ILE A 40 9.12 12.38 3.46
C ILE A 40 10.29 12.71 2.54
N LEU A 41 10.86 11.71 1.87
CA LEU A 41 11.96 11.92 0.92
C LEU A 41 11.52 12.83 -0.24
N ALA A 42 10.28 12.70 -0.70
CA ALA A 42 9.67 13.52 -1.74
C ALA A 42 9.38 14.96 -1.27
N GLY A 43 9.71 15.32 -0.02
CA GLY A 43 9.51 16.67 0.53
C GLY A 43 8.07 16.96 0.90
N VAL A 44 7.24 15.93 1.11
CA VAL A 44 5.87 16.06 1.63
C VAL A 44 5.93 16.38 3.12
N ASN A 45 5.08 17.29 3.60
CA ASN A 45 4.97 17.59 5.02
C ASN A 45 4.59 16.32 5.81
N SER A 46 5.17 16.15 7.01
CA SER A 46 4.99 14.94 7.82
C SER A 46 3.51 14.62 8.11
N ASP A 47 2.64 15.59 8.33
CA ASP A 47 1.22 15.34 8.62
C ASP A 47 0.52 14.69 7.42
N ILE A 48 0.82 15.17 6.21
CA ILE A 48 0.30 14.59 4.96
C ILE A 48 0.90 13.19 4.75
N ALA A 49 2.20 13.02 5.01
CA ALA A 49 2.86 11.72 4.90
C ALA A 49 2.22 10.67 5.81
N HIS A 50 1.84 11.02 7.04
CA HIS A 50 1.10 10.14 7.96
C HIS A 50 -0.26 9.73 7.40
N ILE A 51 -1.02 10.68 6.83
CA ILE A 51 -2.33 10.39 6.24
C ILE A 51 -2.19 9.43 5.06
N LEU A 52 -1.28 9.72 4.12
CA LEU A 52 -1.03 8.87 2.95
C LEU A 52 -0.62 7.47 3.40
N ALA A 53 0.31 7.37 4.34
CA ALA A 53 0.81 6.11 4.86
C ALA A 53 -0.30 5.26 5.49
N TYR A 54 -1.07 5.83 6.42
CA TYR A 54 -2.16 5.11 7.08
C TYR A 54 -3.19 4.59 6.07
N PHE A 55 -3.65 5.44 5.15
CA PHE A 55 -4.66 5.01 4.16
C PHE A 55 -4.09 4.11 3.07
N SER A 56 -2.77 4.07 2.87
CA SER A 56 -2.13 3.04 2.03
C SER A 56 -2.07 1.66 2.68
N GLN A 57 -2.14 1.59 4.01
CA GLN A 57 -2.20 0.32 4.75
C GLN A 57 -3.63 -0.09 5.10
N TYR A 58 -4.56 0.87 5.12
CA TYR A 58 -5.94 0.66 5.55
C TYR A 58 -6.66 -0.51 4.84
N PRO A 59 -6.51 -0.72 3.51
CA PRO A 59 -7.08 -1.90 2.83
C PRO A 59 -6.69 -3.23 3.47
N ASP A 60 -5.46 -3.35 3.98
CA ASP A 60 -4.98 -4.57 4.63
C ASP A 60 -5.33 -4.64 6.12
N ILE A 61 -5.73 -3.53 6.74
CA ILE A 61 -6.13 -3.49 8.16
C ILE A 61 -7.61 -3.84 8.33
N ASP A 62 -8.45 -3.40 7.40
CA ASP A 62 -9.89 -3.63 7.50
C ASP A 62 -10.30 -4.99 6.91
N PRO A 63 -10.89 -5.91 7.68
CA PRO A 63 -11.30 -7.21 7.16
C PRO A 63 -12.29 -7.14 6.00
N GLY A 64 -13.05 -6.04 5.86
CA GLY A 64 -13.98 -5.85 4.74
C GLY A 64 -13.30 -5.56 3.39
N TYR A 65 -11.99 -5.26 3.42
CA TYR A 65 -11.19 -4.91 2.25
C TYR A 65 -9.93 -5.77 2.12
N ASN A 66 -9.43 -6.35 3.20
CA ASN A 66 -8.20 -7.14 3.22
C ASN A 66 -8.32 -8.38 2.31
N ALA A 67 -7.37 -8.53 1.38
CA ALA A 67 -7.37 -9.63 0.42
C ALA A 67 -7.40 -11.02 1.06
N ALA A 68 -6.63 -11.23 2.14
CA ALA A 68 -6.49 -12.53 2.81
C ALA A 68 -7.74 -12.91 3.60
N GLU A 69 -8.32 -11.98 4.36
CA GLU A 69 -9.58 -12.17 5.09
C GLU A 69 -10.73 -12.45 4.11
N LEU A 70 -10.86 -11.64 3.05
CA LEU A 70 -11.87 -11.85 2.00
C LEU A 70 -11.68 -13.16 1.24
N TRP A 71 -10.43 -13.62 1.08
CA TRP A 71 -10.13 -14.92 0.49
C TRP A 71 -10.58 -16.07 1.40
N LEU A 72 -10.38 -15.97 2.72
CA LEU A 72 -10.88 -16.96 3.69
C LEU A 72 -12.42 -16.99 3.73
N ASP A 73 -13.06 -15.83 3.69
CA ASP A 73 -14.54 -15.69 3.65
C ASP A 73 -15.15 -16.32 2.38
N LYS A 74 -14.42 -16.35 1.26
CA LYS A 74 -14.85 -17.05 0.04
C LYS A 74 -15.12 -18.54 0.27
N TYR A 75 -14.50 -19.14 1.29
CA TYR A 75 -14.65 -20.55 1.65
C TYR A 75 -15.53 -20.80 2.89
N VAL A 76 -15.79 -19.76 3.70
CA VAL A 76 -16.69 -19.81 4.87
C VAL A 76 -17.70 -18.67 4.74
N PRO A 77 -18.86 -18.88 4.08
CA PRO A 77 -19.72 -17.79 3.66
C PRO A 77 -20.46 -17.18 4.86
N VAL A 78 -19.89 -16.14 5.44
CA VAL A 78 -20.57 -15.27 6.40
C VAL A 78 -20.93 -13.96 5.67
N GLY A 79 -21.83 -14.05 4.70
CA GLY A 79 -22.58 -12.88 4.21
C GLY A 79 -21.91 -11.92 3.22
N ASN A 80 -20.66 -12.13 2.78
CA ASN A 80 -20.02 -11.23 1.81
C ASN A 80 -20.48 -11.49 0.37
N ASP A 81 -20.85 -10.41 -0.34
CA ASP A 81 -21.23 -10.43 -1.75
C ASP A 81 -20.01 -10.85 -2.59
N LYS A 82 -20.08 -12.01 -3.25
CA LYS A 82 -19.00 -12.51 -4.11
C LYS A 82 -18.55 -11.47 -5.13
N LYS A 83 -19.47 -10.64 -5.64
CA LYS A 83 -19.15 -9.55 -6.57
C LYS A 83 -18.32 -8.47 -5.91
N TRP A 84 -18.57 -8.17 -4.63
CA TRP A 84 -17.76 -7.24 -3.86
C TRP A 84 -16.35 -7.75 -3.66
N ILE A 85 -16.18 -9.04 -3.34
CA ILE A 85 -14.85 -9.66 -3.19
C ILE A 85 -14.06 -9.58 -4.51
N GLU A 86 -14.68 -10.00 -5.61
CA GLU A 86 -14.08 -9.93 -6.95
C GLU A 86 -13.73 -8.47 -7.31
N TYR A 87 -14.63 -7.53 -7.02
CA TYR A 87 -14.41 -6.10 -7.21
C TYR A 87 -13.20 -5.58 -6.41
N ILE A 88 -13.09 -5.92 -5.13
CA ILE A 88 -11.96 -5.53 -4.27
C ILE A 88 -10.65 -6.16 -4.75
N PHE A 89 -10.64 -7.45 -5.10
CA PHE A 89 -9.44 -8.10 -5.62
C PHE A 89 -8.96 -7.43 -6.92
N ASN A 90 -9.88 -7.17 -7.83
CA ASN A 90 -9.57 -6.56 -9.12
C ASN A 90 -9.10 -5.10 -8.98
N LYS A 91 -9.86 -4.30 -8.23
CA LYS A 91 -9.76 -2.83 -8.23
C LYS A 91 -8.96 -2.27 -7.06
N LEU A 92 -8.89 -2.93 -5.92
CA LEU A 92 -8.08 -2.44 -4.80
C LEU A 92 -6.73 -3.16 -4.77
N HIS A 93 -6.73 -4.49 -4.92
CA HIS A 93 -5.52 -5.30 -4.85
C HIS A 93 -4.86 -5.62 -6.20
N SER A 94 -5.36 -5.02 -7.29
CA SER A 94 -4.81 -5.17 -8.63
C SER A 94 -4.64 -6.64 -9.10
N LEU A 95 -5.44 -7.57 -8.58
CA LEU A 95 -5.48 -9.00 -8.96
C LEU A 95 -6.34 -9.24 -10.20
N HIS A 96 -6.10 -8.50 -11.29
CA HIS A 96 -6.98 -8.44 -12.46
C HIS A 96 -6.64 -9.45 -13.57
N GLY A 97 -5.53 -10.19 -13.49
CA GLY A 97 -5.15 -11.22 -14.46
C GLY A 97 -4.79 -10.73 -15.88
N GLY A 98 -4.64 -9.42 -16.06
CA GLY A 98 -4.35 -8.79 -17.36
C GLY A 98 -2.89 -8.91 -17.78
N ASP A 99 -2.63 -8.66 -19.07
CA ASP A 99 -1.30 -8.65 -19.69
C ASP A 99 -0.50 -7.37 -19.38
N ASP A 100 0.68 -7.23 -19.99
CA ASP A 100 1.61 -6.12 -19.83
C ASP A 100 0.95 -4.76 -20.16
N SER A 101 0.12 -4.73 -21.21
CA SER A 101 -0.65 -3.55 -21.61
C SER A 101 -1.68 -3.15 -20.55
N ALA A 102 -2.43 -4.12 -20.03
CA ALA A 102 -3.38 -3.89 -18.94
C ALA A 102 -2.69 -3.41 -17.66
N ILE A 103 -1.55 -4.01 -17.31
CA ILE A 103 -0.72 -3.60 -16.16
C ILE A 103 -0.22 -2.17 -16.32
N LYS A 104 0.28 -1.81 -17.50
CA LYS A 104 0.78 -0.45 -17.78
C LYS A 104 -0.35 0.58 -17.67
N ASN A 105 -1.47 0.32 -18.34
CA ASN A 105 -2.65 1.20 -18.26
C ASN A 105 -3.11 1.37 -16.81
N ARG A 106 -3.15 0.28 -16.04
CA ARG A 106 -3.50 0.28 -14.62
C ARG A 106 -2.58 1.18 -13.79
N LYS A 107 -1.26 1.03 -13.94
CA LYS A 107 -0.25 1.87 -13.25
C LYS A 107 -0.41 3.35 -13.62
N GLU A 108 -0.66 3.66 -14.90
CA GLU A 108 -0.88 5.03 -15.38
C GLU A 108 -2.18 5.64 -14.85
N THR A 109 -3.31 4.91 -14.88
CA THR A 109 -4.58 5.36 -14.33
C THR A 109 -4.47 5.67 -12.83
N LEU A 110 -3.86 4.77 -12.07
CA LEU A 110 -3.65 4.95 -10.63
C LEU A 110 -2.77 6.16 -10.33
N ALA A 111 -1.66 6.33 -11.07
CA ALA A 111 -0.77 7.47 -10.93
C ALA A 111 -1.50 8.81 -11.16
N ASN A 112 -2.32 8.90 -12.21
CA ASN A 112 -3.11 10.08 -12.51
C ASN A 112 -4.11 10.40 -11.39
N LEU A 113 -4.81 9.38 -10.88
CA LEU A 113 -5.77 9.55 -9.78
C LEU A 113 -5.10 10.00 -8.48
N ILE A 114 -3.91 9.45 -8.17
CA ILE A 114 -3.12 9.88 -7.01
C ILE A 114 -2.77 11.37 -7.14
N GLN A 115 -2.24 11.80 -8.29
CA GLN A 115 -1.88 13.20 -8.51
C GLN A 115 -3.08 14.14 -8.46
N GLU A 116 -4.21 13.75 -9.07
CA GLU A 116 -5.45 14.51 -9.04
C GLU A 116 -5.93 14.73 -7.60
N LEU A 117 -6.10 13.64 -6.85
CA LEU A 117 -6.62 13.69 -5.48
C LEU A 117 -5.66 14.38 -4.52
N TYR A 118 -4.35 14.16 -4.68
CA TYR A 118 -3.33 14.85 -3.90
C TYR A 118 -3.40 16.38 -4.14
N SER A 119 -3.57 16.80 -5.39
CA SER A 119 -3.73 18.23 -5.74
C SER A 119 -5.01 18.84 -5.19
N GLN A 120 -6.08 18.05 -5.08
CA GLN A 120 -7.35 18.43 -4.45
C GLN A 120 -7.30 18.37 -2.91
N LYS A 121 -6.16 17.98 -2.32
CA LYS A 121 -5.98 17.76 -0.88
C LYS A 121 -6.85 16.63 -0.31
N GLU A 122 -7.31 15.71 -1.15
CA GLU A 122 -8.04 14.51 -0.75
C GLU A 122 -7.06 13.38 -0.36
N TYR A 123 -6.17 13.67 0.60
CA TYR A 123 -5.00 12.81 0.88
C TYR A 123 -5.35 11.39 1.30
N TRP A 124 -6.43 11.18 2.05
CA TRP A 124 -6.81 9.83 2.45
C TRP A 124 -7.24 8.97 1.24
N LYS A 125 -7.92 9.57 0.25
CA LYS A 125 -8.28 8.90 -1.00
C LYS A 125 -7.05 8.61 -1.85
N ALA A 126 -6.12 9.57 -1.91
CA ALA A 126 -4.82 9.35 -2.55
C ALA A 126 -4.07 8.18 -1.90
N GLY A 127 -4.09 8.06 -0.56
CA GLY A 127 -3.52 6.94 0.19
C GLY A 127 -4.08 5.58 -0.25
N ILE A 128 -5.40 5.47 -0.42
CA ILE A 128 -6.04 4.23 -0.92
C ILE A 128 -5.56 3.86 -2.33
N PHE A 129 -5.34 4.83 -3.23
CA PHE A 129 -4.78 4.51 -4.55
C PHE A 129 -3.26 4.26 -4.52
N ILE A 130 -2.53 4.80 -3.55
CA ILE A 130 -1.12 4.46 -3.34
C ILE A 130 -0.97 2.97 -2.96
N HIS A 131 -1.91 2.43 -2.17
CA HIS A 131 -2.02 0.98 -1.93
C HIS A 131 -2.16 0.22 -3.25
N ALA A 132 -3.22 0.54 -4.02
CA ALA A 132 -3.51 -0.14 -5.28
C ALA A 132 -2.37 -0.03 -6.31
N LEU A 133 -1.62 1.08 -6.29
CA LEU A 133 -0.42 1.27 -7.11
C LEU A 133 0.69 0.33 -6.66
N GLY A 134 0.94 0.22 -5.36
CA GLY A 134 1.90 -0.75 -4.80
C GLY A 134 1.58 -2.16 -5.25
N ASP A 135 0.32 -2.56 -5.14
CA ASP A 135 -0.18 -3.87 -5.57
C ASP A 135 -0.05 -4.06 -7.09
N ALA A 136 -0.26 -3.01 -7.89
CA ALA A 136 -0.05 -3.08 -9.35
C ALA A 136 1.41 -3.34 -9.75
N TYR A 137 2.38 -3.07 -8.86
CA TYR A 137 3.77 -3.48 -9.05
C TYR A 137 4.06 -4.85 -8.42
N ALA A 138 3.57 -5.13 -7.21
CA ALA A 138 3.85 -6.38 -6.51
C ALA A 138 3.17 -7.58 -7.18
N HIS A 139 1.89 -7.41 -7.56
CA HIS A 139 1.03 -8.48 -8.03
C HIS A 139 1.13 -8.74 -9.53
N THR A 140 2.36 -8.81 -10.04
CA THR A 140 2.65 -9.28 -11.40
C THR A 140 3.66 -10.42 -11.40
N LYS A 141 3.53 -11.30 -12.38
CA LYS A 141 4.46 -12.38 -12.71
C LYS A 141 5.52 -11.87 -13.70
N ASN A 142 6.60 -12.61 -13.84
CA ASN A 142 7.69 -12.32 -14.79
C ASN A 142 8.33 -10.94 -14.59
N LYS A 143 9.22 -10.55 -15.50
CA LYS A 143 10.08 -9.39 -15.33
C LYS A 143 9.25 -8.10 -15.44
N LEU A 144 9.67 -7.06 -14.74
CA LEU A 144 9.06 -5.74 -14.88
C LEU A 144 9.23 -5.22 -16.32
N ASN A 145 8.15 -4.72 -16.92
CA ASN A 145 8.10 -4.14 -18.26
C ASN A 145 8.55 -5.09 -19.40
N SER A 146 8.40 -6.39 -19.22
CA SER A 146 8.56 -7.35 -20.32
C SER A 146 7.21 -7.68 -20.96
N ASP A 147 7.23 -8.06 -22.23
CA ASP A 147 6.02 -8.45 -22.98
C ASP A 147 5.34 -9.72 -22.41
N ASP A 148 6.01 -10.43 -21.50
CA ASP A 148 5.46 -11.56 -20.76
C ASP A 148 5.06 -11.20 -19.31
N GLU A 149 5.11 -9.93 -18.89
CA GLU A 149 4.58 -9.51 -17.59
C GLU A 149 3.05 -9.73 -17.56
N VAL A 150 2.55 -10.39 -16.51
CA VAL A 150 1.11 -10.70 -16.37
C VAL A 150 0.68 -10.51 -14.93
N ALA A 151 -0.47 -9.88 -14.69
CA ALA A 151 -1.01 -9.70 -13.34
C ALA A 151 -1.48 -11.04 -12.76
N TYR A 152 -1.42 -11.18 -11.43
CA TYR A 152 -2.14 -12.27 -10.75
C TYR A 152 -3.65 -12.07 -10.94
N GLY A 153 -4.41 -13.17 -10.93
CA GLY A 153 -5.87 -13.15 -11.03
C GLY A 153 -6.57 -13.45 -9.70
N GLU A 154 -7.82 -13.00 -9.60
CA GLU A 154 -8.71 -13.07 -8.41
C GLU A 154 -8.89 -14.48 -7.81
N GLY A 155 -8.70 -15.54 -8.59
CA GLY A 155 -8.99 -16.93 -8.18
C GLY A 155 -7.87 -17.63 -7.42
N LEU A 156 -6.61 -17.31 -7.75
CA LEU A 156 -5.42 -17.98 -7.20
C LEU A 156 -4.61 -17.06 -6.27
N GLY A 157 -4.78 -15.73 -6.41
CA GLY A 157 -3.90 -14.75 -5.80
C GLY A 157 -2.43 -15.09 -6.09
N HIS A 158 -1.56 -14.80 -5.12
CA HIS A 158 -0.20 -15.34 -5.08
C HIS A 158 -0.05 -16.47 -4.05
N GLY A 159 -1.13 -16.99 -3.45
CA GLY A 159 -1.05 -17.99 -2.38
C GLY A 159 -0.30 -19.27 -2.78
N TRP A 160 -0.44 -19.70 -4.04
CA TRP A 160 0.36 -20.80 -4.61
C TRP A 160 1.84 -20.43 -4.76
N ASP A 161 2.14 -19.21 -5.18
CA ASP A 161 3.51 -18.74 -5.31
C ASP A 161 4.17 -18.56 -3.95
N SER A 162 3.46 -18.05 -2.93
CA SER A 162 3.92 -18.03 -1.53
C SER A 162 4.24 -19.44 -1.02
N PHE A 163 3.44 -20.45 -1.37
CA PHE A 163 3.69 -21.86 -1.02
C PHE A 163 4.97 -22.42 -1.68
N PHE A 164 5.31 -21.98 -2.89
CA PHE A 164 6.54 -22.36 -3.60
C PHE A 164 7.73 -21.41 -3.36
N GLY A 165 7.65 -20.51 -2.37
CA GLY A 165 8.72 -19.55 -2.06
C GLY A 165 8.90 -18.45 -3.10
N ARG A 166 7.88 -18.21 -3.94
CA ARG A 166 7.78 -17.18 -4.97
C ARG A 166 6.80 -16.07 -4.58
N ASP A 167 6.71 -15.82 -3.29
CA ASP A 167 5.89 -14.77 -2.72
C ASP A 167 6.24 -13.40 -3.35
N PRO A 168 5.28 -12.69 -3.97
CA PRO A 168 5.49 -11.34 -4.48
C PRO A 168 5.66 -10.31 -3.35
N ASP A 169 5.28 -10.62 -2.12
CA ASP A 169 5.40 -9.70 -0.98
C ASP A 169 6.80 -9.73 -0.36
N LYS A 170 7.62 -10.71 -0.75
CA LYS A 170 8.99 -10.87 -0.25
C LYS A 170 9.98 -10.15 -1.14
N ILE A 171 10.40 -8.97 -0.68
CA ILE A 171 11.39 -8.08 -1.32
C ILE A 171 12.78 -8.73 -1.46
N ASP A 172 13.05 -9.84 -0.77
CA ASP A 172 14.31 -10.58 -0.86
C ASP A 172 14.57 -11.21 -2.24
N ARG A 173 13.54 -11.37 -3.08
CA ARG A 173 13.65 -11.87 -4.45
C ARG A 173 14.05 -10.76 -5.42
N VAL A 174 15.05 -10.99 -6.27
CA VAL A 174 15.54 -10.02 -7.27
C VAL A 174 14.40 -9.46 -8.15
N ILE A 175 13.51 -10.33 -8.63
CA ILE A 175 12.39 -9.90 -9.49
C ILE A 175 11.37 -9.01 -8.75
N VAL A 176 11.18 -9.25 -7.46
CA VAL A 176 10.31 -8.43 -6.59
C VAL A 176 11.03 -7.12 -6.27
N ARG A 177 12.35 -7.16 -6.05
CA ARG A 177 13.17 -5.97 -5.81
C ARG A 177 13.11 -4.97 -6.95
N GLU A 178 13.26 -5.41 -8.20
CA GLU A 178 13.15 -4.53 -9.37
C GLU A 178 11.79 -3.82 -9.39
N LYS A 179 10.71 -4.56 -9.12
CA LYS A 179 9.34 -4.04 -9.05
C LYS A 179 9.15 -3.06 -7.90
N TYR A 180 9.68 -3.39 -6.72
CA TYR A 180 9.64 -2.52 -5.55
C TYR A 180 10.42 -1.20 -5.77
N ILE A 181 11.64 -1.26 -6.31
CA ILE A 181 12.43 -0.07 -6.64
C ILE A 181 11.70 0.79 -7.69
N ALA A 182 11.08 0.16 -8.69
CA ALA A 182 10.30 0.88 -9.69
C ALA A 182 9.06 1.55 -9.08
N TYR A 183 8.35 0.86 -8.19
CA TYR A 183 7.22 1.40 -7.44
C TYR A 183 7.64 2.63 -6.62
N ILE A 184 8.67 2.54 -5.79
CA ILE A 184 9.08 3.66 -4.94
C ILE A 184 9.60 4.85 -5.74
N LYS A 185 10.26 4.63 -6.89
CA LYS A 185 10.66 5.68 -7.84
C LYS A 185 9.46 6.36 -8.47
N HIS A 186 8.45 5.58 -8.86
CA HIS A 186 7.23 6.13 -9.40
C HIS A 186 6.50 6.97 -8.34
N LEU A 187 6.28 6.40 -7.14
CA LEU A 187 5.63 7.10 -6.04
C LEU A 187 6.39 8.38 -5.62
N TYR A 188 7.72 8.32 -5.53
CA TYR A 188 8.55 9.50 -5.28
C TYR A 188 8.29 10.58 -6.33
N GLY A 189 8.28 10.21 -7.61
CA GLY A 189 7.97 11.14 -8.70
C GLY A 189 6.58 11.76 -8.62
N LEU A 190 5.57 10.99 -8.21
CA LEU A 190 4.19 11.49 -8.04
C LEU A 190 4.07 12.50 -6.89
N LEU A 191 4.83 12.30 -5.81
CA LEU A 191 4.75 13.10 -4.58
C LEU A 191 5.80 14.22 -4.51
N ARG A 192 6.78 14.27 -5.43
CA ARG A 192 7.95 15.15 -5.39
C ARG A 192 7.53 16.63 -5.31
N THR A 193 7.97 17.31 -4.26
CA THR A 193 7.81 18.76 -4.07
C THR A 193 9.12 19.50 -4.34
N GLN A 194 9.12 20.83 -4.16
CA GLN A 194 10.34 21.64 -4.24
C GLN A 194 11.33 21.35 -3.09
N SER A 195 10.85 20.76 -1.99
CA SER A 195 11.65 20.42 -0.81
C SER A 195 12.17 18.98 -0.82
N ALA A 196 12.06 18.27 -1.94
CA ALA A 196 12.46 16.87 -2.04
C ALA A 196 13.96 16.67 -1.84
N ASN A 197 14.34 15.58 -1.17
CA ASN A 197 15.72 15.21 -0.92
C ASN A 197 16.17 14.13 -1.92
N ASP A 198 16.46 14.55 -3.15
CA ASP A 198 16.86 13.64 -4.24
C ASP A 198 18.11 12.83 -3.88
N SER A 199 19.05 13.40 -3.11
CA SER A 199 20.27 12.70 -2.69
C SER A 199 19.97 11.56 -1.73
N GLU A 200 19.17 11.80 -0.70
CA GLU A 200 18.79 10.77 0.27
C GLU A 200 17.87 9.72 -0.37
N PHE A 201 17.00 10.11 -1.30
CA PHE A 201 16.19 9.17 -2.06
C PHE A 201 17.03 8.23 -2.93
N ASN A 202 18.04 8.75 -3.61
CA ASN A 202 18.96 7.94 -4.41
C ASN A 202 19.81 7.02 -3.51
N ASP A 203 20.26 7.49 -2.35
CA ASP A 203 20.95 6.65 -1.35
C ASP A 203 20.02 5.55 -0.82
N PHE A 204 18.75 5.86 -0.54
CA PHE A 204 17.74 4.89 -0.12
C PHE A 204 17.53 3.80 -1.19
N CYS A 205 17.34 4.18 -2.45
CA CYS A 205 17.24 3.23 -3.56
C CYS A 205 18.51 2.38 -3.70
N SER A 206 19.68 3.00 -3.60
CA SER A 206 20.97 2.31 -3.72
C SER A 206 21.13 1.30 -2.58
N LYS A 207 20.75 1.66 -1.36
CA LYS A 207 20.74 0.76 -0.21
C LYS A 207 19.86 -0.44 -0.45
N ILE A 208 18.64 -0.28 -0.97
CA ILE A 208 17.77 -1.43 -1.33
C ILE A 208 18.43 -2.31 -2.39
N ASP A 209 19.08 -1.69 -3.38
CA ASP A 209 19.74 -2.39 -4.48
C ASP A 209 20.96 -3.20 -3.99
N VAL A 210 21.78 -2.61 -3.12
CA VAL A 210 22.98 -3.24 -2.55
C VAL A 210 22.72 -4.07 -1.29
N SER A 211 21.57 -3.91 -0.64
CA SER A 211 21.20 -4.65 0.57
C SER A 211 20.87 -6.09 0.21
N PHE A 212 21.92 -6.93 0.25
CA PHE A 212 21.92 -8.34 0.65
C PHE A 212 21.39 -9.36 -0.39
N CYS A 213 21.69 -10.67 -0.31
CA CYS A 213 22.81 -11.51 0.18
C CYS A 213 22.41 -12.95 -0.25
N TYR A 214 23.34 -13.82 -0.58
CA TYR A 214 23.05 -15.22 -0.98
C TYR A 214 22.78 -16.18 0.21
N SER A 215 22.63 -15.67 1.45
CA SER A 215 22.54 -16.49 2.67
C SER A 215 21.22 -16.25 3.43
N LYS A 216 20.75 -17.27 4.15
CA LYS A 216 19.46 -17.28 4.90
C LYS A 216 19.37 -16.28 6.07
N THR A 217 20.45 -15.57 6.40
CA THR A 217 20.52 -14.61 7.51
C THR A 217 20.87 -13.23 6.98
N CYS A 218 19.94 -12.61 6.25
CA CYS A 218 20.07 -11.21 5.87
C CYS A 218 19.64 -10.33 7.05
N PRO A 219 20.41 -9.28 7.41
CA PRO A 219 19.87 -8.25 8.28
C PRO A 219 18.66 -7.63 7.58
N THR A 220 17.55 -7.52 8.31
CA THR A 220 16.30 -6.96 7.83
C THR A 220 16.53 -5.52 7.38
N PHE A 221 16.25 -5.22 6.11
CA PHE A 221 16.24 -3.85 5.62
C PHE A 221 15.21 -3.05 6.42
N GLN A 222 15.68 -2.09 7.23
CA GLN A 222 14.80 -1.21 7.98
C GLN A 222 14.44 -0.02 7.08
N VAL A 223 13.15 0.13 6.78
CA VAL A 223 12.65 1.21 5.91
C VAL A 223 12.69 2.56 6.63
N LEU A 224 12.45 2.55 7.94
CA LEU A 224 12.40 3.73 8.82
C LEU A 224 13.48 3.68 9.89
N SER A 225 13.80 4.85 10.45
CA SER A 225 14.51 4.91 11.73
C SER A 225 13.57 4.49 12.87
N ASP A 226 14.11 4.05 14.01
CA ASP A 226 13.29 3.73 15.20
C ASP A 226 12.43 4.92 15.66
N GLU A 227 12.92 6.16 15.47
CA GLU A 227 12.17 7.38 15.81
C GLU A 227 10.97 7.58 14.87
N ASP A 228 11.18 7.41 13.56
CA ASP A 228 10.12 7.57 12.56
C ASP A 228 9.08 6.45 12.66
N GLU A 229 9.51 5.22 12.94
CA GLU A 229 8.64 4.07 13.23
C GLU A 229 7.67 4.42 14.36
N GLY A 230 8.21 4.91 15.48
CA GLY A 230 7.39 5.36 16.61
C GLY A 230 6.37 6.44 16.24
N LYS A 231 6.70 7.41 15.37
CA LYS A 231 5.74 8.46 14.95
C LYS A 231 4.60 7.91 14.09
N VAL A 232 4.94 7.12 13.07
CA VAL A 232 3.98 6.54 12.13
C VAL A 232 2.96 5.67 12.86
N ASP A 233 3.47 4.90 13.79
CA ASP A 233 2.65 3.99 14.55
C ASP A 233 1.70 4.73 15.50
N ASN A 234 2.16 5.82 16.12
CA ASN A 234 1.34 6.59 17.06
C ASN A 234 0.11 7.14 16.35
N PHE A 235 0.33 7.71 15.16
CA PHE A 235 -0.73 8.19 14.29
C PHE A 235 -1.70 7.05 13.94
N THR A 236 -1.18 5.90 13.52
CA THR A 236 -1.96 4.71 13.14
C THR A 236 -2.84 4.22 14.28
N ASN A 237 -2.30 4.11 15.48
CA ASN A 237 -3.04 3.70 16.67
C ASN A 237 -4.16 4.69 17.04
N CYS A 238 -3.93 5.98 16.89
CA CYS A 238 -4.94 6.98 17.15
C CYS A 238 -6.06 6.96 16.09
N MET A 239 -5.70 6.78 14.82
CA MET A 239 -6.67 6.55 13.74
C MET A 239 -7.52 5.32 14.00
N ASN A 240 -6.93 4.16 14.33
CA ASN A 240 -7.67 2.93 14.63
C ASN A 240 -8.67 3.07 15.79
N LYS A 241 -8.35 3.90 16.79
CA LYS A 241 -9.25 4.17 17.94
C LYS A 241 -10.35 5.17 17.62
N SER A 242 -10.09 6.10 16.69
CA SER A 242 -10.96 7.27 16.48
C SER A 242 -11.83 7.14 15.23
N MET A 243 -11.31 6.50 14.18
CA MET A 243 -11.96 6.37 12.89
C MET A 243 -12.94 5.20 12.90
N ARG A 244 -14.12 5.40 12.32
CA ARG A 244 -14.98 4.29 11.89
C ARG A 244 -14.39 3.59 10.68
N ASN A 245 -14.86 2.40 10.38
CA ASN A 245 -14.61 1.80 9.08
C ASN A 245 -15.13 2.69 7.95
N LEU A 246 -14.40 2.71 6.84
CA LEU A 246 -14.93 3.21 5.58
C LEU A 246 -16.16 2.38 5.21
N MET A 247 -17.14 3.04 4.61
CA MET A 247 -18.35 2.41 4.10
C MET A 247 -18.07 1.82 2.72
N HIS A 248 -18.76 0.73 2.36
CA HIS A 248 -18.66 0.16 1.01
C HIS A 248 -18.90 1.23 -0.07
N LYS A 249 -19.87 2.13 0.14
CA LYS A 249 -20.14 3.24 -0.78
C LYS A 249 -18.95 4.19 -0.94
N GLU A 250 -18.21 4.50 0.13
CA GLU A 250 -17.04 5.40 0.05
C GLU A 250 -15.91 4.76 -0.77
N ILE A 251 -15.71 3.45 -0.63
CA ILE A 251 -14.73 2.69 -1.42
C ILE A 251 -15.22 2.50 -2.86
N ASP A 252 -16.48 2.16 -3.08
CA ASP A 252 -17.08 2.00 -4.41
C ASP A 252 -17.04 3.30 -5.22
N ASP A 253 -17.46 4.42 -4.63
CA ASP A 253 -17.41 5.74 -5.28
C ASP A 253 -15.96 6.13 -5.66
N LEU A 254 -14.96 5.65 -4.91
CA LEU A 254 -13.54 5.84 -5.22
C LEU A 254 -13.07 4.92 -6.34
N LEU A 255 -13.28 3.61 -6.20
CA LEU A 255 -12.75 2.58 -7.10
C LEU A 255 -13.44 2.57 -8.47
N ASN A 256 -14.66 3.11 -8.59
CA ASN A 256 -15.34 3.32 -9.88
C ASN A 256 -14.65 4.32 -10.82
N LYS A 257 -13.60 4.99 -10.36
CA LYS A 257 -12.73 5.84 -11.18
C LYS A 257 -11.65 5.08 -11.96
N ILE A 258 -11.46 3.78 -11.69
CA ILE A 258 -10.51 2.90 -12.38
C ILE A 258 -11.28 1.89 -13.24
#